data_AF-A0AAQ3QVG6-F1
#
_entry.id   AF-A0AAQ3QVG6-F1
#
_cell.length_a   1.000
_cell.length_b   1.000
_cell.length_c   1.000
_cell.angle_alpha   90.00
_cell.angle_beta   90.00
_cell.angle_gamma   90.00
#
_symmetry.space_group_name_H-M   'P 1'
#
loop_
_entity.id
_entity.type
_entity.pdbx_description
1 polymer ?
#
loop_
_entity_poly.entity_id
_entity_poly.type
_entity_poly.pdbx_seq_one_letter_code
_entity_poly.pdbx_strand_id
1 'polypeptide(L)'
;MTLYMGPNTGLLINGLPGEGHYSDLIRMWRWDDFLRQPVVKGRVASLPTSGQAEGDTYIFTGSGANQNRIARWWATGATTPIWEYMPPRLGWRVQVANETTPSGQVKTYEYSGSAWTELVGGMSDAPSDGKAYARESGAWTELGSAAKSALNVLPFMNLMPDMGRFAGTAANPLNTMFTTSWTPSTFINGWNGAALADGGKFSFDNSTNGGAGPALNARVQALLTAMGRTWTSVSRYGVEFFTTVLTAGSQTTTGSAGADGVTRYLCCSNGSKTVFNAGAWATVVMWLRVESGSAHISSAPYTTHRLWINGAVAAPGVVLPAGQWVHLRFSMQSYNGYDNACPYIYASAGAQIAFACPAWFGGLVDPGIHVAPILTINGASA
;
A
#
# COMPACT_ATOMS: atom_id res chain seq x y z
N MET A 1 7.58 0.37 72.61
CA MET A 1 6.71 -0.32 71.63
C MET A 1 7.25 0.00 70.25
N THR A 2 7.76 -1.01 69.53
CA THR A 2 8.34 -0.78 68.19
C THR A 2 7.27 -1.08 67.16
N LEU A 3 6.78 -0.02 66.51
CA LEU A 3 5.89 -0.11 65.36
C LEU A 3 6.74 -0.35 64.09
N TYR A 4 6.24 -1.17 63.17
CA TYR A 4 6.94 -1.52 61.93
C TYR A 4 6.12 -1.12 60.72
N MET A 5 6.80 -0.61 59.70
CA MET A 5 6.21 -0.18 58.44
C MET A 5 6.37 -1.25 57.37
N GLY A 6 5.39 -1.35 56.48
CA GLY A 6 5.40 -2.27 55.35
C GLY A 6 6.43 -1.86 54.31
N PRO A 7 7.16 -2.82 53.71
CA PRO A 7 8.18 -2.53 52.70
C PRO A 7 7.61 -1.96 51.40
N ASN A 8 6.34 -2.22 51.07
CA ASN A 8 5.73 -1.77 49.81
C ASN A 8 5.07 -0.40 49.92
N THR A 9 4.26 -0.19 50.96
CA THR A 9 3.45 1.03 51.12
C THR A 9 4.04 2.01 52.13
N GLY A 10 4.97 1.58 52.98
CA GLY A 10 5.48 2.37 54.10
C GLY A 10 4.44 2.60 55.22
N LEU A 11 3.27 1.97 55.14
CA LEU A 11 2.21 2.08 56.15
C LEU A 11 2.42 1.10 57.30
N LEU A 12 1.75 1.36 58.43
CA LEU A 12 1.86 0.52 59.62
C LEU A 12 1.37 -0.91 59.34
N ILE A 13 2.21 -1.90 59.65
CA ILE A 13 1.88 -3.32 59.49
C ILE A 13 1.96 -4.10 60.81
N ASN A 14 2.16 -3.44 61.95
CA ASN A 14 2.28 -4.09 63.27
C ASN A 14 1.69 -3.30 64.45
N GLY A 15 1.49 -3.96 65.60
CA GLY A 15 0.89 -3.42 66.83
C GLY A 15 1.42 -4.08 68.12
N LEU A 16 0.64 -4.10 69.21
CA LEU A 16 1.04 -4.58 70.55
C LEU A 16 0.68 -6.08 70.75
N PRO A 17 1.63 -6.99 71.03
CA PRO A 17 1.32 -8.40 71.33
C PRO A 17 0.48 -8.50 72.62
N GLY A 18 -0.79 -8.92 72.50
CA GLY A 18 -1.68 -9.12 73.65
C GLY A 18 -3.15 -8.74 73.44
N GLU A 19 -3.49 -8.04 72.35
CA GLU A 19 -4.90 -7.75 72.02
C GLU A 19 -5.56 -8.98 71.35
N GLY A 20 -6.82 -9.26 71.69
CA GLY A 20 -7.52 -10.48 71.26
C GLY A 20 -7.68 -10.65 69.73
N HIS A 21 -7.50 -9.59 68.95
CA HIS A 21 -7.56 -9.59 67.49
C HIS A 21 -6.22 -9.25 66.81
N TYR A 22 -5.15 -9.15 67.60
CA TYR A 22 -3.82 -8.72 67.13
C TYR A 22 -3.30 -9.60 65.98
N SER A 23 -3.35 -10.93 66.13
CA SER A 23 -2.82 -11.84 65.11
C SER A 23 -3.52 -11.71 63.76
N ASP A 24 -4.84 -11.54 63.76
CA ASP A 24 -5.65 -11.50 62.54
C ASP A 24 -5.61 -10.12 61.87
N LEU A 25 -5.65 -9.05 62.67
CA LEU A 25 -5.56 -7.67 62.17
C LEU A 25 -4.19 -7.40 61.53
N ILE A 26 -3.12 -7.81 62.21
CA ILE A 26 -1.76 -7.61 61.69
C ILE A 26 -1.54 -8.50 60.45
N ARG A 27 -2.09 -9.73 60.42
CA ARG A 27 -2.07 -10.56 59.22
C ARG A 27 -2.78 -9.88 58.05
N MET A 28 -3.94 -9.26 58.27
CA MET A 28 -4.65 -8.52 57.23
C MET A 28 -3.80 -7.38 56.66
N TRP A 29 -3.20 -6.54 57.50
CA TRP A 29 -2.41 -5.39 57.04
C TRP A 29 -1.15 -5.78 56.29
N ARG A 30 -0.47 -6.86 56.69
CA ARG A 30 0.70 -7.38 55.96
C ARG A 30 0.37 -7.85 54.55
N TRP A 31 -0.78 -8.50 54.39
CA TRP A 31 -1.23 -8.96 53.08
C TRP A 31 -1.78 -7.82 52.23
N ASP A 32 -2.45 -6.86 52.83
CA ASP A 32 -2.92 -5.64 52.16
C ASP A 32 -1.74 -4.78 51.65
N ASP A 33 -0.65 -4.66 52.41
CA ASP A 33 0.62 -4.04 51.95
C ASP A 33 1.18 -4.73 50.68
N PHE A 34 1.15 -6.06 50.64
CA PHE A 34 1.57 -6.82 49.46
C PHE A 34 0.59 -6.64 48.27
N LEU A 35 -0.71 -6.81 48.50
CA LEU A 35 -1.70 -6.87 47.42
C LEU A 35 -1.89 -5.54 46.68
N ARG A 36 -1.50 -4.40 47.28
CA ARG A 36 -1.52 -3.10 46.59
C ARG A 36 -0.53 -3.01 45.43
N GLN A 37 0.61 -3.71 45.53
CA GLN A 37 1.62 -3.81 44.48
C GLN A 37 2.16 -5.24 44.46
N PRO A 38 1.42 -6.18 43.83
CA PRO A 38 1.68 -7.61 43.96
C PRO A 38 2.89 -8.03 43.11
N VAL A 39 4.09 -7.68 43.56
CA VAL A 39 5.37 -8.06 42.96
C VAL A 39 6.03 -9.09 43.86
N VAL A 40 6.32 -10.27 43.33
CA VAL A 40 7.06 -11.33 44.01
C VAL A 40 8.49 -11.40 43.50
N LYS A 41 9.43 -11.86 44.33
CA LYS A 41 10.84 -12.01 43.97
C LYS A 41 11.08 -13.12 42.95
N GLY A 42 10.23 -14.15 42.97
CA GLY A 42 10.33 -15.27 42.06
C GLY A 42 9.25 -16.32 42.24
N ARG A 43 9.28 -17.33 41.36
CA ARG A 43 8.50 -18.57 41.49
C ARG A 43 9.47 -19.69 41.83
N VAL A 44 9.27 -20.37 42.97
CA VAL A 44 10.24 -21.33 43.50
C VAL A 44 9.58 -22.61 44.00
N ALA A 45 10.20 -23.75 43.70
CA ALA A 45 9.79 -25.05 44.24
C ALA A 45 10.24 -25.26 45.69
N SER A 46 11.25 -24.49 46.14
CA SER A 46 11.77 -24.50 47.50
C SER A 46 12.02 -23.06 47.93
N LEU A 47 11.48 -22.67 49.08
CA LEU A 47 11.65 -21.33 49.61
C LEU A 47 13.09 -21.16 50.13
N PRO A 48 13.69 -19.96 50.01
CA PRO A 48 14.99 -19.68 50.61
C PRO A 48 14.99 -20.02 52.11
N THR A 49 16.14 -20.50 52.60
CA THR A 49 16.36 -20.85 54.02
C THR A 49 17.26 -19.86 54.76
N SER A 50 17.92 -18.95 54.05
CA SER A 50 18.69 -17.84 54.64
C SER A 50 18.58 -16.58 53.79
N GLY A 51 18.93 -15.42 54.37
CA GLY A 51 19.00 -14.14 53.67
C GLY A 51 17.65 -13.48 53.34
N GLN A 52 16.56 -13.93 53.96
CA GLN A 52 15.22 -13.37 53.76
C GLN A 52 15.09 -12.02 54.46
N ALA A 53 14.54 -11.04 53.75
CA ALA A 53 14.10 -9.78 54.33
C ALA A 53 12.62 -9.84 54.70
N GLU A 54 12.22 -9.04 55.70
CA GLU A 54 10.82 -8.90 56.09
C GLU A 54 9.94 -8.54 54.89
N GLY A 55 8.87 -9.31 54.65
CA GLY A 55 7.97 -9.10 53.53
C GLY A 55 8.44 -9.67 52.19
N ASP A 56 9.58 -10.37 52.12
CA ASP A 56 9.97 -11.12 50.92
C ASP A 56 8.82 -12.04 50.48
N THR A 57 8.44 -11.98 49.20
CA THR A 57 7.35 -12.81 48.64
C THR A 57 7.78 -13.67 47.46
N TYR A 58 7.17 -14.86 47.38
CA TYR A 58 7.37 -15.81 46.30
C TYR A 58 6.04 -16.49 45.93
N ILE A 59 5.88 -16.88 44.66
CA ILE A 59 4.94 -17.94 44.33
C ILE A 59 5.61 -19.27 44.69
N PHE A 60 4.98 -20.06 45.57
CA PHE A 60 5.48 -21.39 45.90
C PHE A 60 4.93 -22.41 44.89
N THR A 61 5.82 -23.00 44.09
CA THR A 61 5.47 -24.00 43.06
C THR A 61 5.79 -25.43 43.48
N GLY A 62 6.23 -25.63 44.72
CA GLY A 62 6.51 -26.97 45.28
C GLY A 62 5.23 -27.79 45.47
N SER A 63 5.37 -29.05 45.84
CA SER A 63 4.25 -29.96 46.10
C SER A 63 3.67 -29.78 47.52
N GLY A 64 2.47 -30.32 47.75
CA GLY A 64 1.81 -30.35 49.07
C GLY A 64 0.78 -29.23 49.27
N ALA A 65 0.31 -29.08 50.51
CA ALA A 65 -0.85 -28.24 50.85
C ALA A 65 -0.70 -26.73 50.51
N ASN A 66 0.53 -26.28 50.33
CA ASN A 66 0.86 -24.89 50.02
C ASN A 66 1.18 -24.66 48.54
N GLN A 67 1.09 -25.67 47.68
CA GLN A 67 1.30 -25.53 46.24
C GLN A 67 0.46 -24.38 45.67
N ASN A 68 1.09 -23.58 44.81
CA ASN A 68 0.54 -22.39 44.14
C ASN A 68 0.11 -21.25 45.07
N ARG A 69 0.44 -21.30 46.37
CA ARG A 69 0.19 -20.17 47.29
C ARG A 69 1.27 -19.10 47.16
N ILE A 70 0.91 -17.88 47.52
CA ILE A 70 1.88 -16.82 47.72
C ILE A 70 2.47 -17.01 49.11
N ALA A 71 3.79 -17.18 49.19
CA ALA A 71 4.54 -17.25 50.43
C ALA A 71 5.09 -15.85 50.74
N ARG A 72 4.91 -15.38 51.97
CA ARG A 72 5.46 -14.12 52.48
C ARG A 72 6.30 -14.39 53.71
N TRP A 73 7.51 -13.87 53.78
CA TRP A 73 8.37 -13.99 54.95
C TRP A 73 7.87 -13.06 56.07
N TRP A 74 7.71 -13.61 57.27
CA TRP A 74 7.32 -12.89 58.46
C TRP A 74 8.26 -13.24 59.60
N ALA A 75 9.06 -12.25 60.03
CA ALA A 75 9.92 -12.36 61.21
C ALA A 75 9.48 -11.42 62.33
N THR A 76 8.86 -10.30 61.96
CA THR A 76 8.74 -9.11 62.82
C THR A 76 7.58 -9.20 63.82
N GLY A 77 7.64 -10.11 64.78
CA GLY A 77 6.56 -10.35 65.76
C GLY A 77 5.95 -11.75 65.69
N ALA A 78 6.56 -12.64 64.90
CA ALA A 78 6.38 -14.08 65.07
C ALA A 78 7.21 -14.57 66.26
N THR A 79 6.73 -15.58 66.99
CA THR A 79 7.53 -16.28 68.02
C THR A 79 8.79 -16.90 67.40
N THR A 80 8.69 -17.36 66.16
CA THR A 80 9.79 -17.83 65.32
C THR A 80 9.56 -17.33 63.89
N PRO A 81 10.59 -16.81 63.18
CA PRO A 81 10.43 -16.42 61.79
C PRO A 81 9.85 -17.53 60.92
N ILE A 82 8.86 -17.20 60.09
CA ILE A 82 8.04 -18.18 59.38
C ILE A 82 7.61 -17.66 58.00
N TRP A 83 7.38 -18.61 57.08
CA TRP A 83 6.67 -18.35 55.84
C TRP A 83 5.16 -18.41 56.05
N GLU A 84 4.49 -17.29 55.82
CA GLU A 84 3.03 -17.23 55.78
C GLU A 84 2.53 -17.50 54.36
N TYR A 85 1.41 -18.23 54.24
CA TYR A 85 0.85 -18.57 52.94
C TYR A 85 -0.53 -17.96 52.74
N MET A 86 -0.73 -17.36 51.57
CA MET A 86 -2.02 -16.86 51.11
C MET A 86 -2.52 -17.68 49.91
N PRO A 87 -3.74 -18.24 49.98
CA PRO A 87 -4.37 -18.85 48.81
C PRO A 87 -4.82 -17.75 47.83
N PRO A 88 -4.33 -17.74 46.58
CA PRO A 88 -4.80 -16.80 45.57
C PRO A 88 -6.23 -17.11 45.14
N ARG A 89 -6.93 -16.11 44.58
CA ARG A 89 -8.24 -16.27 43.95
C ARG A 89 -8.11 -16.19 42.43
N LEU A 90 -9.08 -16.76 41.71
CA LEU A 90 -9.15 -16.70 40.25
C LEU A 90 -9.00 -15.25 39.77
N GLY A 91 -8.13 -15.03 38.79
CA GLY A 91 -7.87 -13.72 38.19
C GLY A 91 -6.89 -12.84 38.96
N TRP A 92 -6.34 -13.30 40.10
CA TRP A 92 -5.26 -12.58 40.77
C TRP A 92 -4.02 -12.51 39.88
N ARG A 93 -3.38 -11.35 39.85
CA ARG A 93 -2.19 -11.09 39.05
C ARG A 93 -1.02 -10.71 39.93
N VAL A 94 0.14 -11.28 39.66
CA VAL A 94 1.40 -10.91 40.30
C VAL A 94 2.47 -10.70 39.23
N GLN A 95 3.35 -9.73 39.45
CA GLN A 95 4.57 -9.58 38.67
C GLN A 95 5.71 -10.36 39.32
N VAL A 96 6.56 -10.99 38.52
CA VAL A 96 7.64 -11.85 39.01
C VAL A 96 8.99 -11.21 38.67
N ALA A 97 9.58 -10.54 39.65
CA ALA A 97 10.70 -9.62 39.46
C ALA A 97 11.95 -10.24 38.81
N ASN A 98 12.20 -11.54 39.01
CA ASN A 98 13.35 -12.24 38.43
C ASN A 98 13.08 -12.89 37.07
N GLU A 99 11.90 -12.65 36.47
CA GLU A 99 11.55 -13.20 35.16
C GLU A 99 11.14 -12.07 34.20
N THR A 100 11.77 -12.01 33.03
CA THR A 100 11.50 -10.98 32.01
C THR A 100 11.04 -11.56 30.68
N THR A 101 10.27 -10.79 29.91
CA THR A 101 9.99 -11.03 28.50
C THR A 101 11.26 -10.82 27.66
N PRO A 102 11.29 -11.24 26.38
CA PRO A 102 12.38 -10.90 25.46
C PRO A 102 12.61 -9.40 25.27
N SER A 103 11.57 -8.58 25.49
CA SER A 103 11.63 -7.11 25.47
C SER A 103 12.12 -6.49 26.79
N GLY A 104 12.52 -7.31 27.78
CA GLY A 104 13.04 -6.84 29.07
C GLY A 104 11.97 -6.39 30.07
N GLN A 105 10.69 -6.64 29.82
CA GLN A 105 9.60 -6.30 30.75
C GLN A 105 9.41 -7.41 31.79
N VAL A 106 9.11 -7.07 33.05
CA VAL A 106 8.83 -8.04 34.11
C VAL A 106 7.58 -8.86 33.75
N LYS A 107 7.69 -10.20 33.84
CA LYS A 107 6.57 -11.09 33.52
C LYS A 107 5.43 -10.97 34.52
N THR A 108 4.20 -11.00 34.02
CA THR A 108 2.98 -11.04 34.83
C THR A 108 2.40 -12.45 34.78
N TYR A 109 2.01 -12.98 35.93
CA TYR A 109 1.31 -14.26 36.06
C TYR A 109 -0.09 -14.03 36.59
N GLU A 110 -1.07 -14.73 36.01
CA GLU A 110 -2.45 -14.75 36.46
C GLU A 110 -2.78 -16.12 37.06
N TYR A 111 -3.49 -16.14 38.20
CA TYR A 111 -3.93 -17.38 38.82
C TYR A 111 -5.24 -17.87 38.18
N SER A 112 -5.21 -19.07 37.59
CA SER A 112 -6.32 -19.69 36.85
C SER A 112 -7.38 -20.36 37.74
N GLY A 113 -7.24 -20.26 39.07
CA GLY A 113 -8.03 -21.03 40.02
C GLY A 113 -7.36 -22.33 40.46
N SER A 114 -6.41 -22.86 39.67
CA SER A 114 -5.64 -24.07 40.00
C SER A 114 -4.12 -23.90 39.86
N ALA A 115 -3.65 -22.98 39.01
CA ALA A 115 -2.22 -22.76 38.77
C ALA A 115 -1.92 -21.29 38.39
N TRP A 116 -0.64 -20.90 38.45
CA TRP A 116 -0.17 -19.62 37.93
C TRP A 116 0.23 -19.77 36.47
N THR A 117 -0.45 -19.05 35.59
CA THR A 117 -0.19 -19.01 34.15
C THR A 117 0.42 -17.69 33.75
N GLU A 118 1.45 -17.71 32.90
CA GLU A 118 2.05 -16.48 32.37
C GLU A 118 0.99 -15.74 31.55
N LEU A 119 0.69 -14.51 31.96
CA LEU A 119 -0.14 -13.60 31.18
C LEU A 119 0.76 -12.94 30.14
N VAL A 120 0.83 -13.53 28.95
CA VAL A 120 1.59 -12.99 27.81
C VAL A 120 0.82 -11.78 27.26
N GLY A 121 1.02 -10.63 27.89
CA GLY A 121 0.45 -9.36 27.46
C GLY A 121 1.37 -8.68 26.44
N GLY A 122 0.93 -8.64 25.18
CA GLY A 122 1.57 -7.84 24.13
C GLY A 122 1.79 -8.64 22.85
N MET A 123 1.36 -8.09 21.72
CA MET A 123 1.87 -8.54 20.42
C MET A 123 3.37 -8.21 20.41
N SER A 124 4.21 -9.18 20.06
CA SER A 124 5.62 -8.88 19.78
C SER A 124 5.69 -7.87 18.63
N ASP A 125 6.72 -7.03 18.56
CA ASP A 125 6.95 -6.23 17.35
C ASP A 125 7.18 -7.15 16.13
N ALA A 126 6.86 -6.65 14.94
CA ALA A 126 7.17 -7.33 13.69
C ALA A 126 8.69 -7.38 13.45
N PRO A 127 9.19 -8.35 12.66
CA PRO A 127 10.60 -8.38 12.28
C PRO A 127 11.08 -7.04 11.69
N SER A 128 12.21 -6.54 12.19
CA SER A 128 12.81 -5.27 11.77
C SER A 128 13.78 -5.45 10.60
N ASP A 129 13.31 -6.07 9.52
CA ASP A 129 14.09 -6.37 8.31
C ASP A 129 13.63 -5.59 7.07
N GLY A 130 12.78 -4.58 7.27
CA GLY A 130 12.27 -3.70 6.22
C GLY A 130 11.13 -4.28 5.39
N LYS A 131 10.58 -5.45 5.75
CA LYS A 131 9.41 -6.05 5.09
C LYS A 131 8.11 -5.70 5.81
N ALA A 132 7.00 -5.78 5.07
CA ALA A 132 5.67 -5.59 5.63
C ALA A 132 5.11 -6.94 6.12
N TYR A 133 4.49 -6.93 7.30
CA TYR A 133 3.94 -8.13 7.95
C TYR A 133 2.49 -7.89 8.34
N ALA A 134 1.69 -8.97 8.36
CA ALA A 134 0.37 -8.98 8.97
C ALA A 134 0.31 -10.05 10.07
N ARG A 135 -0.70 -9.92 10.94
CA ARG A 135 -0.95 -10.90 11.98
C ARG A 135 -1.86 -12.00 11.44
N GLU A 136 -1.37 -13.23 11.48
CA GLU A 136 -2.11 -14.42 11.06
C GLU A 136 -1.92 -15.50 12.11
N SER A 137 -3.02 -16.06 12.62
CA SER A 137 -3.01 -17.17 13.60
C SER A 137 -2.09 -16.95 14.81
N GLY A 138 -1.96 -15.69 15.26
CA GLY A 138 -1.09 -15.37 16.39
C GLY A 138 0.40 -15.41 16.08
N ALA A 139 0.82 -15.31 14.82
CA ALA A 139 2.20 -15.12 14.38
C ALA A 139 2.33 -13.91 13.42
N TRP A 140 3.56 -13.40 13.25
CA TRP A 140 3.87 -12.45 12.18
C TRP A 140 4.17 -13.21 10.90
N THR A 141 3.36 -12.98 9.86
CA THR A 141 3.56 -13.56 8.53
C THR A 141 3.95 -12.44 7.56
N GLU A 142 5.01 -12.64 6.76
CA GLU A 142 5.41 -11.68 5.74
C GLU A 142 4.28 -11.52 4.71
N LEU A 143 3.91 -10.27 4.41
CA LEU A 143 2.97 -9.99 3.34
C LEU A 143 3.63 -10.30 1.98
N GLY A 144 3.04 -11.24 1.25
CA GLY A 144 3.44 -11.57 -0.12
C GLY A 144 3.26 -10.40 -1.09
N SER A 145 3.85 -10.52 -2.29
CA SER A 145 3.78 -9.50 -3.35
C SER A 145 2.34 -9.11 -3.71
N ALA A 146 1.37 -10.02 -3.66
CA ALA A 146 -0.05 -9.76 -3.93
C ALA A 146 -0.74 -8.82 -2.92
N ALA A 147 -0.36 -8.84 -1.63
CA ALA A 147 -0.84 -7.86 -0.66
C ALA A 147 -0.17 -6.48 -0.85
N LYS A 148 0.97 -6.45 -1.54
CA LYS A 148 1.67 -5.25 -1.99
C LYS A 148 1.21 -4.79 -3.39
N SER A 149 0.49 -5.64 -4.13
CA SER A 149 0.04 -5.38 -5.49
C SER A 149 -1.31 -6.03 -5.75
N ALA A 150 -2.35 -5.21 -5.81
CA ALA A 150 -3.56 -5.58 -6.52
C ALA A 150 -3.78 -4.61 -7.69
N LEU A 151 -2.92 -4.72 -8.70
CA LEU A 151 -3.11 -4.17 -10.05
C LEU A 151 -4.43 -4.65 -10.71
N ASN A 152 -5.07 -5.68 -10.13
CA ASN A 152 -6.30 -6.31 -10.60
C ASN A 152 -7.52 -6.11 -9.68
N VAL A 153 -7.47 -5.23 -8.67
CA VAL A 153 -8.64 -4.98 -7.80
C VAL A 153 -9.23 -3.61 -8.11
N LEU A 154 -10.24 -3.64 -8.99
CA LEU A 154 -11.18 -2.58 -9.37
C LEU A 154 -10.62 -1.43 -10.25
N PRO A 155 -11.40 -0.97 -11.24
CA PRO A 155 -10.85 -0.26 -12.39
C PRO A 155 -10.32 1.10 -11.97
N PHE A 156 -9.06 1.37 -12.32
CA PHE A 156 -8.68 2.74 -12.62
C PHE A 156 -9.64 3.22 -13.70
N MET A 157 -10.57 4.10 -13.33
CA MET A 157 -11.55 4.59 -14.30
C MET A 157 -10.80 5.46 -15.29
N ASN A 158 -10.87 5.10 -16.57
CA ASN A 158 -10.37 5.97 -17.61
C ASN A 158 -11.18 7.27 -17.56
N LEU A 159 -10.52 8.40 -17.32
CA LEU A 159 -11.15 9.70 -17.19
C LEU A 159 -11.52 10.30 -18.57
N MET A 160 -11.16 9.64 -19.66
CA MET A 160 -11.56 10.02 -21.01
C MET A 160 -13.04 9.68 -21.26
N PRO A 161 -13.90 10.66 -21.56
CA PRO A 161 -15.31 10.42 -21.88
C PRO A 161 -15.54 9.53 -23.11
N ASP A 162 -14.59 9.51 -24.05
CA ASP A 162 -14.59 8.67 -25.26
C ASP A 162 -13.75 7.39 -25.11
N MET A 163 -13.19 7.13 -23.92
CA MET A 163 -12.40 5.93 -23.57
C MET A 163 -11.14 5.71 -24.43
N GLY A 164 -10.67 6.74 -25.13
CA GLY A 164 -9.62 6.58 -26.13
C GLY A 164 -10.05 5.77 -27.36
N ARG A 165 -11.35 5.66 -27.63
CA ARG A 165 -11.88 5.10 -28.88
C ARG A 165 -11.85 6.12 -30.03
N PHE A 166 -11.66 7.41 -29.75
CA PHE A 166 -11.75 8.51 -30.73
C PHE A 166 -13.07 8.49 -31.51
N ALA A 167 -14.15 8.15 -30.82
CA ALA A 167 -15.48 7.92 -31.38
C ALA A 167 -16.54 8.87 -30.80
N GLY A 168 -16.09 9.93 -30.11
CA GLY A 168 -16.94 10.87 -29.38
C GLY A 168 -17.54 10.27 -28.10
N THR A 169 -18.33 11.07 -27.39
CA THR A 169 -18.95 10.68 -26.11
C THR A 169 -20.26 9.90 -26.26
N ALA A 170 -20.79 9.82 -27.50
CA ALA A 170 -22.01 9.07 -27.80
C ALA A 170 -21.76 7.55 -27.93
N ALA A 171 -20.51 7.11 -28.05
CA ALA A 171 -20.18 5.69 -28.08
C ALA A 171 -20.39 5.07 -26.69
N ASN A 172 -21.32 4.11 -26.59
CA ASN A 172 -21.58 3.39 -25.34
C ASN A 172 -20.33 2.57 -24.95
N PRO A 173 -19.77 2.77 -23.74
CA PRO A 173 -18.57 2.07 -23.29
C PRO A 173 -18.73 0.56 -23.14
N LEU A 174 -19.95 0.07 -22.92
CA LEU A 174 -20.25 -1.36 -22.77
C LEU A 174 -20.38 -2.07 -24.12
N ASN A 175 -20.55 -1.33 -25.22
CA ASN A 175 -20.67 -1.93 -26.54
C ASN A 175 -19.29 -2.25 -27.12
N THR A 176 -19.19 -3.42 -27.73
CA THR A 176 -18.00 -3.81 -28.53
C THR A 176 -17.93 -3.03 -29.84
N MET A 177 -19.08 -2.63 -30.40
CA MET A 177 -19.21 -1.94 -31.69
C MET A 177 -19.85 -0.56 -31.55
N PHE A 178 -19.54 0.34 -32.47
CA PHE A 178 -20.21 1.65 -32.59
C PHE A 178 -20.31 2.11 -34.06
N THR A 179 -21.28 2.99 -34.31
CA THR A 179 -21.53 3.60 -35.63
C THR A 179 -21.06 5.05 -35.73
N THR A 180 -20.60 5.65 -34.63
CA THR A 180 -20.09 7.02 -34.63
C THR A 180 -18.85 7.16 -35.50
N SER A 181 -18.72 8.33 -36.14
CA SER A 181 -17.55 8.70 -36.93
C SER A 181 -16.37 9.05 -36.04
N TRP A 182 -15.17 9.03 -36.63
CA TRP A 182 -13.96 9.51 -35.96
C TRP A 182 -14.19 10.92 -35.42
N THR A 183 -13.84 11.12 -34.15
CA THR A 183 -13.92 12.40 -33.45
C THR A 183 -12.65 12.57 -32.62
N PRO A 184 -11.90 13.67 -32.78
CA PRO A 184 -10.70 13.91 -31.99
C PRO A 184 -11.06 14.02 -30.50
N SER A 185 -10.24 13.41 -29.65
CA SER A 185 -10.45 13.49 -28.20
C SER A 185 -9.96 14.83 -27.68
N THR A 186 -10.72 15.44 -26.75
CA THR A 186 -10.33 16.70 -26.10
C THR A 186 -9.17 16.55 -25.11
N PHE A 187 -8.70 15.32 -24.89
CA PHE A 187 -7.51 14.99 -24.09
C PHE A 187 -6.22 14.97 -24.92
N ILE A 188 -6.30 15.08 -26.24
CA ILE A 188 -5.13 15.20 -27.12
C ILE A 188 -5.45 16.29 -28.13
N ASN A 189 -5.03 17.51 -27.83
CA ASN A 189 -5.20 18.67 -28.70
C ASN A 189 -3.89 18.98 -29.42
N GLY A 190 -3.98 19.31 -30.72
CA GLY A 190 -2.84 19.83 -31.47
C GLY A 190 -2.29 21.12 -30.83
N TRP A 191 -0.97 21.23 -30.76
CA TRP A 191 -0.25 22.42 -30.30
C TRP A 191 0.76 22.86 -31.37
N ASN A 192 1.23 24.11 -31.34
CA ASN A 192 2.20 24.65 -32.30
C ASN A 192 1.77 24.52 -33.78
N GLY A 193 0.45 24.64 -34.04
CA GLY A 193 -0.11 24.48 -35.38
C GLY A 193 -0.25 23.02 -35.83
N ALA A 194 -0.09 22.05 -34.93
CA ALA A 194 -0.36 20.65 -35.24
C ALA A 194 -1.85 20.39 -35.49
N ALA A 195 -2.15 19.44 -36.38
CA ALA A 195 -3.50 19.02 -36.72
C ALA A 195 -3.68 17.51 -36.49
N LEU A 196 -4.91 17.11 -36.16
CA LEU A 196 -5.30 15.72 -35.94
C LEU A 196 -6.23 15.28 -37.07
N ALA A 197 -6.08 14.03 -37.52
CA ALA A 197 -6.92 13.42 -38.54
C ALA A 197 -7.21 11.94 -38.22
N ASP A 198 -8.24 11.39 -38.86
CA ASP A 198 -8.56 9.97 -38.78
C ASP A 198 -7.40 9.10 -39.28
N GLY A 199 -6.95 8.18 -38.43
CA GLY A 199 -5.91 7.20 -38.72
C GLY A 199 -6.46 5.84 -39.17
N GLY A 200 -7.77 5.66 -39.22
CA GLY A 200 -8.45 4.42 -39.56
C GLY A 200 -8.91 3.64 -38.34
N LYS A 201 -9.89 2.76 -38.57
CA LYS A 201 -10.65 2.05 -37.54
C LYS A 201 -10.19 0.59 -37.38
N PHE A 202 -10.09 0.12 -36.14
CA PHE A 202 -10.25 -1.30 -35.84
C PHE A 202 -11.74 -1.65 -35.84
N SER A 203 -12.17 -2.37 -36.87
CA SER A 203 -13.55 -2.81 -37.03
C SER A 203 -13.75 -4.22 -36.49
N PHE A 204 -14.85 -4.43 -35.77
CA PHE A 204 -15.26 -5.76 -35.33
C PHE A 204 -15.59 -6.62 -36.55
N ASP A 205 -15.22 -7.90 -36.50
CA ASP A 205 -15.44 -8.87 -37.58
C ASP A 205 -14.78 -8.46 -38.92
N ASN A 206 -13.64 -7.77 -38.90
CA ASN A 206 -13.00 -7.24 -40.10
C ASN A 206 -12.59 -8.30 -41.15
N SER A 207 -12.73 -7.95 -42.43
CA SER A 207 -12.39 -8.82 -43.57
C SER A 207 -10.91 -9.07 -43.76
N THR A 208 -10.03 -8.18 -43.28
CA THR A 208 -8.57 -8.42 -43.27
C THR A 208 -8.20 -9.70 -42.51
N ASN A 209 -8.99 -10.06 -41.50
CA ASN A 209 -8.82 -11.28 -40.71
C ASN A 209 -9.95 -12.29 -40.97
N GLY A 210 -10.55 -12.27 -42.17
CA GLY A 210 -11.52 -13.28 -42.64
C GLY A 210 -12.96 -13.10 -42.16
N GLY A 211 -13.34 -11.92 -41.66
CA GLY A 211 -14.72 -11.58 -41.32
C GLY A 211 -15.51 -10.84 -42.41
N ALA A 212 -16.73 -10.42 -42.09
CA ALA A 212 -17.65 -9.75 -43.03
C ALA A 212 -17.60 -8.20 -42.94
N GLY A 213 -16.93 -7.66 -41.93
CA GLY A 213 -16.78 -6.23 -41.71
C GLY A 213 -15.72 -5.55 -42.61
N PRO A 214 -15.56 -4.23 -42.48
CA PRO A 214 -14.60 -3.46 -43.28
C PRO A 214 -13.15 -3.94 -43.10
N ALA A 215 -12.35 -3.78 -44.15
CA ALA A 215 -10.91 -4.09 -44.09
C ALA A 215 -10.16 -3.09 -43.20
N LEU A 216 -9.13 -3.58 -42.50
CA LEU A 216 -8.22 -2.77 -41.69
C LEU A 216 -7.12 -2.19 -42.57
N ASN A 217 -6.75 -0.92 -42.35
CA ASN A 217 -5.59 -0.34 -43.01
C ASN A 217 -4.27 -0.86 -42.41
N ALA A 218 -3.15 -0.61 -43.11
CA ALA A 218 -1.83 -1.09 -42.70
C ALA A 218 -1.40 -0.59 -41.30
N ARG A 219 -1.84 0.61 -40.89
CA ARG A 219 -1.54 1.19 -39.58
C ARG A 219 -2.17 0.38 -38.45
N VAL A 220 -3.46 0.07 -38.58
CA VAL A 220 -4.21 -0.72 -37.61
C VAL A 220 -3.70 -2.16 -37.60
N GLN A 221 -3.37 -2.75 -38.76
CA GLN A 221 -2.76 -4.09 -38.82
C GLN A 221 -1.42 -4.14 -38.06
N ALA A 222 -0.54 -3.16 -38.27
CA ALA A 222 0.72 -3.07 -37.53
C ALA A 222 0.52 -2.86 -36.02
N LEU A 223 -0.53 -2.14 -35.62
CA LEU A 223 -0.89 -1.96 -34.21
C LEU A 223 -1.31 -3.28 -33.58
N LEU A 224 -2.13 -4.08 -34.26
CA LEU A 224 -2.55 -5.39 -33.76
C LEU A 224 -1.35 -6.31 -33.54
N THR A 225 -0.38 -6.31 -34.47
CA THR A 225 0.87 -7.05 -34.27
C THR A 225 1.63 -6.58 -33.04
N ALA A 226 1.76 -5.26 -32.83
CA ALA A 226 2.46 -4.70 -31.67
C ALA A 226 1.75 -4.99 -30.34
N MET A 227 0.41 -5.06 -30.35
CA MET A 227 -0.41 -5.50 -29.22
C MET A 227 -0.33 -7.01 -28.95
N GLY A 228 0.38 -7.79 -29.78
CA GLY A 228 0.38 -9.25 -29.71
C GLY A 228 -0.93 -9.91 -30.19
N ARG A 229 -1.81 -9.15 -30.85
CA ARG A 229 -3.07 -9.65 -31.43
C ARG A 229 -2.78 -10.24 -32.81
N THR A 230 -2.09 -11.38 -32.86
CA THR A 230 -1.54 -11.97 -34.10
C THR A 230 -2.29 -13.19 -34.64
N TRP A 231 -3.19 -13.79 -33.86
CA TRP A 231 -4.01 -14.94 -34.27
C TRP A 231 -5.45 -14.52 -34.61
N THR A 232 -6.02 -15.16 -35.62
CA THR A 232 -7.23 -14.71 -36.34
C THR A 232 -8.38 -14.27 -35.44
N SER A 233 -8.69 -15.03 -34.38
CA SER A 233 -9.83 -14.71 -33.50
C SER A 233 -9.70 -13.34 -32.83
N VAL A 234 -8.55 -13.02 -32.25
CA VAL A 234 -8.36 -11.74 -31.53
C VAL A 234 -8.00 -10.59 -32.47
N SER A 235 -7.52 -10.87 -33.68
CA SER A 235 -7.30 -9.84 -34.71
C SER A 235 -8.62 -9.49 -35.44
N ARG A 236 -9.60 -10.40 -35.41
CA ARG A 236 -10.94 -10.23 -36.01
C ARG A 236 -11.94 -9.62 -35.04
N TYR A 237 -11.99 -10.12 -33.81
CA TYR A 237 -12.96 -9.71 -32.79
C TYR A 237 -12.30 -8.85 -31.70
N GLY A 238 -13.06 -7.87 -31.20
CA GLY A 238 -12.63 -7.00 -30.10
C GLY A 238 -13.45 -5.72 -30.04
N VAL A 239 -13.11 -4.88 -29.06
CA VAL A 239 -13.71 -3.55 -28.92
C VAL A 239 -13.22 -2.65 -30.05
N GLU A 240 -14.16 -2.04 -30.77
CA GLU A 240 -13.87 -1.07 -31.84
C GLU A 240 -13.22 0.21 -31.30
N PHE A 241 -12.34 0.80 -32.11
CA PHE A 241 -11.72 2.10 -31.87
C PHE A 241 -11.16 2.66 -33.18
N PHE A 242 -10.99 3.97 -33.25
CA PHE A 242 -10.16 4.58 -34.28
C PHE A 242 -8.73 4.76 -33.77
N THR A 243 -7.80 4.82 -34.71
CA THR A 243 -6.50 5.44 -34.49
C THR A 243 -6.57 6.89 -34.96
N THR A 244 -5.72 7.74 -34.43
CA THR A 244 -5.64 9.16 -34.81
C THR A 244 -4.22 9.48 -35.27
N VAL A 245 -4.05 10.30 -36.30
CA VAL A 245 -2.73 10.79 -36.72
C VAL A 245 -2.63 12.28 -36.42
N LEU A 246 -1.59 12.66 -35.68
CA LEU A 246 -1.18 14.04 -35.52
C LEU A 246 -0.09 14.38 -36.54
N THR A 247 -0.24 15.50 -37.24
CA THR A 247 0.83 16.11 -38.04
C THR A 247 1.37 17.31 -37.29
N ALA A 248 2.64 17.28 -36.90
CA ALA A 248 3.28 18.35 -36.15
C ALA A 248 3.36 19.63 -36.97
N GLY A 249 2.99 20.76 -36.36
CA GLY A 249 3.09 22.07 -37.01
C GLY A 249 4.52 22.60 -37.08
N SER A 250 4.68 23.79 -37.64
CA SER A 250 5.99 24.42 -37.85
C SER A 250 6.40 25.40 -36.75
N GLN A 251 5.53 25.69 -35.78
CA GLN A 251 5.86 26.62 -34.70
C GLN A 251 6.83 26.00 -33.69
N THR A 252 7.64 26.87 -33.08
CA THR A 252 8.81 26.47 -32.27
C THR A 252 8.67 26.80 -30.78
N THR A 253 7.46 27.03 -30.30
CA THR A 253 7.22 27.30 -28.87
C THR A 253 7.47 26.03 -28.05
N THR A 254 8.12 26.13 -26.90
CA THR A 254 8.41 24.99 -26.01
C THR A 254 9.25 23.90 -26.72
N GLY A 255 10.52 24.23 -26.97
CA GLY A 255 11.51 23.28 -27.48
C GLY A 255 12.10 22.41 -26.37
N SER A 256 12.37 21.15 -26.69
CA SER A 256 13.13 20.21 -25.84
C SER A 256 14.17 19.51 -26.70
N ALA A 257 15.38 19.32 -26.17
CA ALA A 257 16.35 18.42 -26.77
C ALA A 257 15.99 16.97 -26.40
N GLY A 258 16.07 16.06 -27.38
CA GLY A 258 16.06 14.63 -27.13
C GLY A 258 17.41 14.13 -26.62
N ALA A 259 17.48 12.85 -26.23
CA ALA A 259 18.73 12.19 -25.83
C ALA A 259 19.75 12.10 -26.98
N ASP A 260 19.29 12.28 -28.22
CA ASP A 260 20.10 12.41 -29.43
C ASP A 260 20.65 13.83 -29.66
N GLY A 261 20.37 14.78 -28.76
CA GLY A 261 20.76 16.18 -28.87
C GLY A 261 19.92 16.99 -29.86
N VAL A 262 18.94 16.38 -30.55
CA VAL A 262 18.10 17.07 -31.53
C VAL A 262 16.96 17.80 -30.81
N THR A 263 16.82 19.10 -31.09
CA THR A 263 15.70 19.89 -30.56
C THR A 263 14.44 19.65 -31.37
N ARG A 264 13.35 19.32 -30.67
CA ARG A 264 12.00 19.15 -31.21
C ARG A 264 11.02 20.00 -30.41
N TYR A 265 9.82 20.22 -30.93
CA TYR A 265 8.85 21.13 -30.34
C TYR A 265 7.59 20.39 -29.91
N LEU A 266 7.00 20.83 -28.80
CA LEU A 266 5.79 20.23 -28.26
C LEU A 266 4.71 20.22 -29.36
N CYS A 267 4.12 19.06 -29.65
CA CYS A 267 3.18 18.94 -30.76
C CYS A 267 1.74 18.73 -30.30
N CYS A 268 1.52 18.33 -29.05
CA CYS A 268 0.19 18.19 -28.47
C CYS A 268 0.13 18.62 -27.00
N SER A 269 -1.08 18.84 -26.53
CA SER A 269 -1.42 19.16 -25.15
C SER A 269 -2.59 18.30 -24.69
N ASN A 270 -2.78 18.17 -23.38
CA ASN A 270 -3.93 17.47 -22.82
C ASN A 270 -5.24 18.28 -22.94
N GLY A 271 -5.22 19.49 -23.53
CA GLY A 271 -6.40 20.34 -23.61
C GLY A 271 -6.88 20.86 -22.25
N SER A 272 -5.94 21.27 -21.39
CA SER A 272 -6.18 21.86 -20.07
C SER A 272 -7.00 20.99 -19.12
N LYS A 273 -6.75 19.68 -19.13
CA LYS A 273 -7.43 18.74 -18.22
C LYS A 273 -6.83 18.86 -16.83
N THR A 274 -7.69 19.10 -15.84
CA THR A 274 -7.32 19.36 -14.44
C THR A 274 -6.71 18.15 -13.72
N VAL A 275 -6.68 16.98 -14.35
CA VAL A 275 -6.14 15.75 -13.76
C VAL A 275 -4.65 15.87 -13.36
N PHE A 276 -3.90 16.81 -13.93
CA PHE A 276 -2.51 17.12 -13.55
C PHE A 276 -2.39 18.32 -12.60
N ASN A 277 -3.25 18.39 -11.58
CA ASN A 277 -3.26 19.50 -10.62
C ASN A 277 -2.37 19.24 -9.39
N ALA A 278 -2.02 20.36 -8.74
CA ALA A 278 -1.25 20.55 -7.50
C ALA A 278 -0.75 19.28 -6.78
N GLY A 279 0.37 18.71 -7.25
CA GLY A 279 1.11 17.67 -6.53
C GLY A 279 0.46 16.28 -6.49
N ALA A 280 -0.74 16.08 -7.04
CA ALA A 280 -1.31 14.75 -7.19
C ALA A 280 -0.65 14.01 -8.37
N TRP A 281 -0.54 12.68 -8.25
CA TRP A 281 -0.13 11.87 -9.39
C TRP A 281 -1.28 11.79 -10.40
N ALA A 282 -0.92 11.77 -11.67
CA ALA A 282 -1.79 11.37 -12.75
C ALA A 282 -1.01 10.57 -13.77
N THR A 283 -1.69 9.66 -14.45
CA THR A 283 -1.07 8.74 -15.40
C THR A 283 -1.80 8.77 -16.72
N VAL A 284 -1.04 8.77 -17.80
CA VAL A 284 -1.54 8.53 -19.14
C VAL A 284 -0.82 7.33 -19.74
N VAL A 285 -1.60 6.47 -20.41
CA VAL A 285 -1.09 5.38 -21.23
C VAL A 285 -1.65 5.48 -22.64
N MET A 286 -0.89 5.09 -23.64
CA MET A 286 -1.34 5.07 -25.04
C MET A 286 -0.37 4.29 -25.92
N TRP A 287 -0.84 3.89 -27.10
CA TRP A 287 0.04 3.44 -28.17
C TRP A 287 0.43 4.63 -29.06
N LEU A 288 1.71 4.70 -29.44
CA LEU A 288 2.29 5.73 -30.28
C LEU A 288 3.12 5.11 -31.41
N ARG A 289 3.11 5.72 -32.59
CA ARG A 289 4.01 5.37 -33.70
C ARG A 289 4.43 6.60 -34.45
N VAL A 290 5.74 6.83 -34.58
CA VAL A 290 6.29 7.87 -35.46
C VAL A 290 6.29 7.33 -36.89
N GLU A 291 5.37 7.82 -37.72
CA GLU A 291 5.22 7.37 -39.11
C GLU A 291 6.21 8.07 -40.05
N SER A 292 6.54 9.32 -39.75
CA SER A 292 7.53 10.12 -40.48
C SER A 292 8.13 11.19 -39.56
N GLY A 293 9.31 11.70 -39.93
CA GLY A 293 10.06 12.65 -39.10
C GLY A 293 10.64 11.99 -37.86
N SER A 294 10.71 12.74 -36.75
CA SER A 294 11.23 12.22 -35.48
C SER A 294 10.47 12.80 -34.29
N ALA A 295 10.40 12.04 -33.19
CA ALA A 295 9.77 12.47 -31.95
C ALA A 295 10.49 11.91 -30.72
N HIS A 296 10.35 12.58 -29.59
CA HIS A 296 10.80 12.10 -28.29
C HIS A 296 9.79 12.45 -27.20
N ILE A 297 9.85 11.70 -26.09
CA ILE A 297 9.06 11.98 -24.89
C ILE A 297 9.98 12.67 -23.88
N SER A 298 9.54 13.78 -23.31
CA SER A 298 10.32 14.50 -22.28
C SER A 298 9.44 14.85 -21.07
N SER A 299 9.88 15.82 -20.28
CA SER A 299 9.14 16.38 -19.14
C SER A 299 9.49 17.86 -18.99
N ALA A 300 8.77 18.57 -18.14
CA ALA A 300 9.09 19.94 -17.76
C ALA A 300 9.85 19.97 -16.41
N PRO A 301 10.71 20.99 -16.17
CA PRO A 301 11.53 21.07 -14.95
C PRO A 301 10.72 21.20 -13.65
N TYR A 302 9.45 21.62 -13.75
CA TYR A 302 8.53 21.77 -12.61
C TYR A 302 7.63 20.53 -12.40
N THR A 303 8.08 19.34 -12.82
CA THR A 303 7.32 18.10 -12.68
C THR A 303 8.13 16.97 -12.06
N THR A 304 7.53 16.23 -11.12
CA THR A 304 7.96 14.85 -10.85
C THR A 304 7.41 13.98 -11.97
N HIS A 305 8.19 13.06 -12.52
CA HIS A 305 7.70 12.15 -13.55
C HIS A 305 8.20 10.72 -13.35
N ARG A 306 7.49 9.78 -13.98
CA ARG A 306 7.93 8.41 -14.23
C ARG A 306 7.49 8.04 -15.64
N LEU A 307 8.41 7.48 -16.42
CA LEU A 307 8.22 7.22 -17.83
C LEU A 307 8.60 5.78 -18.14
N TRP A 308 7.75 5.12 -18.94
CA TRP A 308 8.00 3.79 -19.46
C TRP A 308 7.65 3.72 -20.94
N ILE A 309 8.48 2.99 -21.68
CA ILE A 309 8.27 2.65 -23.08
C ILE A 309 8.24 1.12 -23.15
N ASN A 310 7.13 0.56 -23.67
CA ASN A 310 6.90 -0.89 -23.75
C ASN A 310 7.07 -1.59 -22.39
N GLY A 311 6.60 -0.95 -21.31
CA GLY A 311 6.72 -1.45 -19.94
C GLY A 311 8.12 -1.31 -19.30
N ALA A 312 9.16 -0.99 -20.07
CA ALA A 312 10.51 -0.75 -19.55
C ALA A 312 10.66 0.72 -19.09
N VAL A 313 11.35 0.93 -17.95
CA VAL A 313 11.65 2.28 -17.44
C VAL A 313 12.50 3.03 -18.49
N ALA A 314 12.14 4.29 -18.76
CA ALA A 314 12.87 5.16 -19.66
C ALA A 314 13.09 6.55 -19.04
N ALA A 315 14.13 7.24 -19.50
CA ALA A 315 14.45 8.60 -19.08
C ALA A 315 13.81 9.64 -20.02
N PRO A 316 13.52 10.87 -19.54
CA PRO A 316 13.13 11.98 -20.41
C PRO A 316 14.13 12.22 -21.52
N GLY A 317 13.63 12.65 -22.68
CA GLY A 317 14.40 12.78 -23.91
C GLY A 317 14.45 11.49 -24.74
N VAL A 318 13.83 10.39 -24.30
CA VAL A 318 13.82 9.13 -25.05
C VAL A 318 13.24 9.33 -26.45
N VAL A 319 14.06 9.06 -27.47
CA VAL A 319 13.68 9.15 -28.87
C VAL A 319 12.83 7.95 -29.24
N LEU A 320 11.67 8.20 -29.83
CA LEU A 320 10.77 7.13 -30.27
C LEU A 320 11.28 6.50 -31.57
N PRO A 321 11.26 5.16 -31.68
CA PRO A 321 11.69 4.49 -32.90
C PRO A 321 10.75 4.81 -34.07
N ALA A 322 11.33 5.14 -35.22
CA ALA A 322 10.57 5.37 -36.44
C ALA A 322 9.91 4.08 -36.95
N GLY A 323 8.68 4.19 -37.41
CA GLY A 323 7.92 3.11 -38.03
C GLY A 323 7.44 2.01 -37.08
N GLN A 324 7.71 2.11 -35.77
CA GLN A 324 7.33 1.09 -34.77
C GLN A 324 6.28 1.64 -33.81
N TRP A 325 5.29 0.80 -33.50
CA TRP A 325 4.36 1.07 -32.41
C TRP A 325 5.06 0.82 -31.07
N VAL A 326 4.93 1.77 -30.16
CA VAL A 326 5.37 1.64 -28.77
C VAL A 326 4.20 1.94 -27.85
N HIS A 327 4.20 1.29 -26.69
CA HIS A 327 3.30 1.61 -25.59
C HIS A 327 3.97 2.62 -24.67
N LEU A 328 3.38 3.80 -24.54
CA LEU A 328 3.78 4.82 -23.59
C LEU A 328 3.00 4.63 -22.29
N ARG A 329 3.72 4.71 -21.16
CA ARG A 329 3.15 5.11 -19.87
C ARG A 329 3.92 6.30 -19.34
N PHE A 330 3.20 7.38 -19.05
CA PHE A 330 3.75 8.59 -18.47
C PHE A 330 2.93 8.97 -17.23
N SER A 331 3.58 8.99 -16.07
CA SER A 331 2.99 9.44 -14.82
C SER A 331 3.70 10.69 -14.35
N MET A 332 2.97 11.69 -13.86
CA MET A 332 3.59 12.91 -13.34
C MET A 332 2.81 13.55 -12.20
N GLN A 333 3.51 14.44 -11.49
CA GLN A 333 2.97 15.44 -10.57
C GLN A 333 3.43 16.82 -11.07
N SER A 334 2.55 17.81 -11.07
CA SER A 334 2.90 19.21 -11.38
C SER A 334 2.95 20.06 -10.12
N TYR A 335 4.01 20.86 -9.96
CA TYR A 335 4.12 21.83 -8.86
C TYR A 335 3.46 23.18 -9.19
N ASN A 336 3.11 23.44 -10.45
CA ASN A 336 2.50 24.71 -10.89
C ASN A 336 0.99 24.80 -10.62
N GLY A 337 0.41 23.83 -9.91
CA GLY A 337 -1.03 23.73 -9.70
C GLY A 337 -1.82 23.24 -10.92
N TYR A 338 -1.21 23.20 -12.11
CA TYR A 338 -1.72 22.59 -13.34
C TYR A 338 -0.57 22.17 -14.27
N ASP A 339 -0.84 21.29 -15.22
CA ASP A 339 -0.02 21.10 -16.41
C ASP A 339 -0.88 20.68 -17.59
N ASN A 340 -0.64 21.31 -18.76
CA ASN A 340 -1.34 20.98 -19.99
C ASN A 340 -0.45 20.38 -21.08
N ALA A 341 0.86 20.32 -20.88
CA ALA A 341 1.81 19.85 -21.87
C ALA A 341 1.98 18.33 -21.86
N CYS A 342 1.56 17.64 -20.79
CA CYS A 342 1.43 16.19 -20.74
C CYS A 342 0.67 15.64 -21.98
N PRO A 343 1.14 14.56 -22.64
CA PRO A 343 2.25 13.66 -22.27
C PRO A 343 3.65 14.09 -22.74
N TYR A 344 3.89 15.37 -23.05
CA TYR A 344 5.20 15.90 -23.41
C TYR A 344 5.82 15.22 -24.65
N ILE A 345 5.03 15.13 -25.71
CA ILE A 345 5.48 14.61 -27.00
C ILE A 345 6.03 15.78 -27.82
N TYR A 346 7.32 15.70 -28.14
CA TYR A 346 8.02 16.68 -28.95
C TYR A 346 8.34 16.07 -30.30
N ALA A 347 8.09 16.80 -31.38
CA ALA A 347 8.26 16.30 -32.74
C ALA A 347 8.99 17.31 -33.64
N SER A 348 9.66 16.81 -34.67
CA SER A 348 10.14 17.66 -35.76
C SER A 348 8.96 18.20 -36.57
N ALA A 349 9.09 19.40 -37.14
CA ALA A 349 8.04 19.98 -37.97
C ALA A 349 7.60 19.01 -39.09
N GLY A 350 6.30 18.87 -39.30
CA GLY A 350 5.72 17.96 -40.29
C GLY A 350 5.75 16.47 -39.92
N ALA A 351 6.34 16.08 -38.78
CA ALA A 351 6.33 14.68 -38.34
C ALA A 351 4.90 14.18 -38.16
N GLN A 352 4.65 12.93 -38.58
CA GLN A 352 3.38 12.26 -38.39
C GLN A 352 3.48 11.24 -37.26
N ILE A 353 2.60 11.36 -36.27
CA ILE A 353 2.56 10.48 -35.11
C ILE A 353 1.15 9.89 -35.00
N ALA A 354 1.05 8.57 -35.06
CA ALA A 354 -0.20 7.86 -34.83
C ALA A 354 -0.39 7.56 -33.35
N PHE A 355 -1.64 7.66 -32.88
CA PHE A 355 -2.10 7.41 -31.52
C PHE A 355 -3.19 6.35 -31.54
N ALA A 356 -3.19 5.47 -30.54
CA ALA A 356 -4.28 4.53 -30.35
C ALA A 356 -4.53 4.22 -28.87
N CYS A 357 -5.81 4.00 -28.54
CA CYS A 357 -6.28 3.57 -27.22
C CYS A 357 -5.70 4.40 -26.05
N PRO A 358 -5.68 5.74 -26.07
CA PRO A 358 -5.23 6.49 -24.90
C PRO A 358 -6.15 6.24 -23.70
N ALA A 359 -5.58 6.27 -22.51
CA ALA A 359 -6.33 6.26 -21.26
C ALA A 359 -5.64 7.15 -20.23
N TRP A 360 -6.44 7.93 -19.50
CA TRP A 360 -5.96 8.89 -18.50
C TRP A 360 -6.56 8.54 -17.16
N PHE A 361 -5.74 8.59 -16.12
CA PHE A 361 -6.11 8.20 -14.77
C PHE A 361 -5.65 9.26 -13.76
N GLY A 362 -6.47 9.46 -12.73
CA GLY A 362 -5.96 10.04 -11.49
C GLY A 362 -5.09 9.00 -10.77
N GLY A 363 -4.02 9.46 -10.14
CA GLY A 363 -3.07 8.63 -9.41
C GLY A 363 -1.90 8.09 -10.25
N LEU A 364 -0.99 7.41 -9.55
CA LEU A 364 0.10 6.66 -10.14
C LEU A 364 -0.43 5.26 -10.48
N VAL A 365 -0.72 5.02 -11.76
CA VAL A 365 -1.47 3.86 -12.22
C VAL A 365 -0.61 3.01 -13.15
N ASP A 366 -0.69 1.70 -12.97
CA ASP A 366 -0.13 0.72 -13.88
C ASP A 366 -1.27 -0.13 -14.46
N PRO A 367 -1.71 0.09 -15.71
CA PRO A 367 -2.68 -0.76 -16.37
C PRO A 367 -2.03 -1.88 -17.20
N GLY A 368 -0.71 -2.06 -17.09
CA GLY A 368 0.08 -2.90 -18.00
C GLY A 368 0.12 -2.35 -19.43
N ILE A 369 0.48 -3.23 -20.37
CA ILE A 369 0.45 -2.96 -21.81
C ILE A 369 -0.93 -3.39 -22.34
N HIS A 370 -1.86 -2.44 -22.45
CA HIS A 370 -3.24 -2.74 -22.84
C HIS A 370 -3.37 -3.02 -24.34
N VAL A 371 -4.27 -3.93 -24.70
CA VAL A 371 -4.50 -4.38 -26.09
C VAL A 371 -5.85 -3.93 -26.66
N ALA A 372 -6.59 -3.15 -25.89
CA ALA A 372 -7.89 -2.59 -26.22
C ALA A 372 -8.13 -1.29 -25.42
N PRO A 373 -9.03 -0.40 -25.87
CA PRO A 373 -9.43 0.78 -25.11
C PRO A 373 -9.83 0.43 -23.67
N ILE A 374 -9.33 1.18 -22.70
CA ILE A 374 -9.71 1.01 -21.29
C ILE A 374 -11.00 1.79 -21.06
N LEU A 375 -12.03 1.08 -20.62
CA LEU A 375 -13.38 1.63 -20.54
C LEU A 375 -13.51 2.67 -19.43
N THR A 376 -14.47 3.58 -19.62
CA THR A 376 -14.91 4.57 -18.65
C THR A 376 -16.34 4.24 -18.21
N ILE A 377 -16.82 4.91 -17.17
CA ILE A 377 -18.24 4.99 -16.84
C ILE A 377 -18.69 6.41 -17.19
N ASN A 378 -19.54 6.55 -18.20
CA ASN A 378 -20.08 7.84 -18.66
C ASN A 378 -21.62 7.78 -18.74
N GLY A 379 -22.26 8.91 -19.05
CA GLY A 379 -23.72 8.98 -19.18
C GLY A 379 -24.31 8.07 -20.26
N ALA A 380 -23.49 7.54 -21.18
CA ALA A 380 -23.90 6.55 -22.17
C ALA A 380 -23.82 5.10 -21.66
N SER A 381 -23.34 4.88 -20.42
CA SER A 381 -23.26 3.56 -19.77
C SER A 381 -24.50 3.19 -18.96
N ALA A 382 -25.39 4.17 -18.72
CA ALA A 382 -26.53 4.06 -17.81
C ALA A 382 -27.72 3.31 -18.42
#